data_AF-A0A3B3Z910-F1
#
_entry.id   AF-A0A3B3Z910-F1
#
_cell.length_a   1.000
_cell.length_b   1.000
_cell.length_c   1.000
_cell.angle_alpha   90.00
_cell.angle_beta   90.00
_cell.angle_gamma   90.00
#
_symmetry.space_group_name_H-M   'P 1'
#
loop_
_entity.id
_entity.type
_entity.pdbx_description
1 polymer ?
#
loop_
_entity_poly.entity_id
_entity_poly.type
_entity_poly.pdbx_seq_one_letter_code
_entity_poly.pdbx_strand_id
1 'polypeptide(L)'
;MIPGLTGEDPNSKDRQQRQREQLQHWLIQQQAERQGQRHKFLFSDKNYDRFMVEVNNMALELQNLEMENRKAKVIATKDFNLAMVSQLTIPHCYMEHCKKKQKNKLIYLLPTFKILLCLYLQRQKLSDESEERDHSRVRIDSARTATLIERQQAKLNKQMRKHLDSTNLMLAETRKQLKPDISKGAVTESFFSQFNTCSR
;
A
#
# COMPACT_ATOMS: atom_id res chain seq x y z
N MET A 1 27.52 -36.06 -63.91
CA MET A 1 26.77 -35.44 -62.80
C MET A 1 27.72 -35.32 -61.63
N ILE A 2 27.90 -34.13 -61.06
CA ILE A 2 28.76 -33.92 -59.89
C ILE A 2 27.92 -34.31 -58.65
N PRO A 3 28.26 -35.37 -57.90
CA PRO A 3 27.49 -35.77 -56.73
C PRO A 3 27.76 -34.84 -55.54
N GLY A 4 26.70 -34.39 -54.87
CA GLY A 4 26.76 -33.74 -53.55
C GLY A 4 27.18 -32.26 -53.59
N LEU A 5 26.24 -31.39 -53.94
CA LEU A 5 26.38 -29.95 -53.73
C LEU A 5 26.23 -29.64 -52.23
N THR A 6 27.17 -28.91 -51.64
CA THR A 6 27.28 -28.63 -50.19
C THR A 6 26.04 -27.96 -49.57
N GLY A 7 25.12 -27.44 -50.37
CA GLY A 7 23.87 -26.81 -49.93
C GLY A 7 22.64 -27.70 -49.92
N GLU A 8 22.71 -28.93 -50.42
CA GLU A 8 21.59 -29.87 -50.35
C GLU A 8 21.48 -30.46 -48.94
N ASP A 9 20.29 -30.35 -48.35
CA ASP A 9 19.97 -30.93 -47.06
C ASP A 9 18.93 -32.05 -47.21
N PRO A 10 19.38 -33.32 -47.29
CA PRO A 10 18.50 -34.48 -47.38
C PRO A 10 17.54 -34.60 -46.19
N ASN A 11 17.92 -34.08 -45.02
CA ASN A 11 17.17 -34.20 -43.77
C ASN A 11 16.32 -32.96 -43.47
N SER A 12 16.08 -32.11 -44.47
CA SER A 12 15.31 -30.86 -44.32
C SER A 12 13.90 -31.07 -43.76
N LYS A 13 13.23 -32.16 -44.16
CA LYS A 13 11.91 -32.54 -43.64
C LYS A 13 11.95 -32.88 -42.15
N ASP A 14 12.93 -33.68 -41.72
CA ASP A 14 13.09 -34.05 -40.32
C ASP A 14 13.44 -32.85 -39.44
N ARG A 15 14.28 -31.93 -39.95
CA ARG A 15 14.55 -30.66 -39.26
C ARG A 15 13.28 -29.83 -39.12
N GLN A 16 12.50 -29.69 -40.19
CA GLN A 16 11.26 -28.91 -40.18
C GLN A 16 10.23 -29.52 -39.23
N GLN A 17 10.15 -30.85 -39.15
CA GLN A 17 9.29 -31.54 -38.20
C GLN A 17 9.71 -31.25 -36.75
N ARG A 18 10.99 -31.39 -36.42
CA ARG A 18 11.51 -31.05 -35.08
C ARG A 18 11.26 -29.59 -34.70
N GLN A 19 11.41 -28.66 -35.64
CA GLN A 19 11.12 -27.24 -35.41
C GLN A 19 9.63 -27.00 -35.14
N ARG A 20 8.73 -27.68 -35.87
CA ARG A 20 7.28 -27.62 -35.61
C ARG A 20 6.94 -28.15 -34.22
N GLU A 21 7.51 -29.29 -33.85
CA GLU A 21 7.29 -29.89 -32.53
C GLU A 21 7.83 -29.00 -31.40
N GLN A 22 9.01 -28.40 -31.57
CA GLN A 22 9.55 -27.43 -30.60
C GLN A 22 8.64 -26.21 -30.44
N LEU A 23 8.19 -25.63 -31.56
CA LEU A 23 7.26 -24.49 -31.55
C LEU A 23 5.93 -24.86 -30.89
N GLN A 24 5.39 -26.05 -31.16
CA GLN A 24 4.18 -26.54 -30.50
C GLN A 24 4.36 -26.65 -28.99
N HIS A 25 5.44 -27.28 -28.52
CA HIS A 25 5.72 -27.40 -27.08
C HIS A 25 5.87 -26.02 -26.41
N TRP A 26 6.59 -25.10 -27.02
CA TRP A 26 6.75 -23.74 -26.48
C TRP A 26 5.43 -22.97 -26.42
N LEU A 27 4.59 -23.06 -27.45
CA LEU A 27 3.29 -22.40 -27.44
C LEU A 27 2.37 -22.96 -26.36
N ILE A 28 2.34 -24.29 -26.20
CA ILE A 28 1.57 -24.96 -25.15
C ILE A 28 2.07 -24.50 -23.77
N GLN A 29 3.38 -24.51 -23.55
CA GLN A 29 3.96 -24.05 -22.29
C GLN A 29 3.62 -22.59 -22.01
N GLN A 30 3.81 -21.70 -22.97
CA GLN A 30 3.51 -20.28 -22.82
C GLN A 30 2.01 -20.04 -22.52
N GLN A 31 1.13 -20.81 -23.15
CA GLN A 31 -0.31 -20.73 -22.90
C GLN A 31 -0.68 -21.21 -21.50
N ALA A 32 -0.11 -22.34 -21.05
CA ALA A 32 -0.30 -22.86 -19.70
C ALA A 32 0.19 -21.89 -18.62
N GLU A 33 1.38 -21.30 -18.81
CA GLU A 33 1.92 -20.29 -17.90
C GLU A 33 1.02 -19.05 -17.83
N ARG A 34 0.55 -18.55 -18.98
CA ARG A 34 -0.36 -17.41 -19.06
C ARG A 34 -1.71 -17.70 -18.37
N GLN A 35 -2.27 -18.88 -18.56
CA GLN A 35 -3.48 -19.32 -17.87
C GLN A 35 -3.25 -19.42 -16.36
N GLY A 36 -2.15 -20.03 -15.93
CA GLY A 36 -1.78 -20.12 -14.52
C GLY A 36 -1.62 -18.74 -13.85
N GLN A 37 -1.00 -17.78 -14.54
CA GLN A 37 -0.88 -16.40 -14.05
C GLN A 37 -2.25 -15.72 -13.92
N ARG A 38 -3.13 -15.87 -14.93
CA ARG A 38 -4.50 -15.33 -14.87
C ARG A 38 -5.30 -15.92 -13.72
N HIS A 39 -5.21 -17.23 -13.50
CA HIS A 39 -5.87 -17.89 -12.38
C HIS A 39 -5.36 -17.36 -11.03
N LYS A 40 -4.04 -17.21 -10.87
CA LYS A 40 -3.45 -16.64 -9.66
C LYS A 40 -3.91 -15.21 -9.41
N PHE A 41 -3.95 -14.38 -10.46
CA PHE A 41 -4.43 -13.01 -10.38
C PHE A 41 -5.91 -12.97 -9.94
N LEU A 42 -6.79 -13.69 -10.64
CA LEU A 42 -8.23 -13.72 -10.32
C LEU A 42 -8.52 -14.27 -8.92
N PHE A 43 -7.73 -15.26 -8.47
CA PHE A 43 -7.88 -15.79 -7.12
C PHE A 43 -7.44 -14.77 -6.06
N SER A 44 -6.33 -14.07 -6.30
CA SER A 44 -5.85 -13.00 -5.42
C SER A 44 -6.87 -11.85 -5.32
N ASP A 45 -7.43 -11.45 -6.46
CA ASP A 45 -8.43 -10.38 -6.57
C ASP A 45 -9.69 -10.72 -5.76
N LYS A 46 -10.27 -11.91 -5.96
CA LYS A 46 -11.41 -12.40 -5.18
C LYS A 46 -11.13 -12.47 -3.68
N ASN A 47 -9.92 -12.88 -3.28
CA ASN A 47 -9.56 -12.92 -1.88
C ASN A 47 -9.47 -11.53 -1.27
N TYR A 48 -8.98 -10.55 -2.03
CA TYR A 48 -8.94 -9.16 -1.62
C TYR A 48 -10.35 -8.60 -1.45
N ASP A 49 -11.24 -8.82 -2.42
CA ASP A 49 -12.63 -8.38 -2.33
C ASP A 49 -13.34 -8.97 -1.10
N ARG A 50 -13.18 -10.28 -0.87
CA ARG A 50 -13.75 -10.95 0.31
C ARG A 50 -13.21 -10.33 1.61
N PHE A 51 -11.90 -10.15 1.70
CA PHE A 51 -11.27 -9.54 2.87
C PHE A 51 -11.80 -8.12 3.11
N MET A 52 -11.98 -7.32 2.07
CA MET A 52 -12.52 -5.97 2.19
C MET A 52 -13.96 -5.95 2.69
N VAL A 53 -14.80 -6.89 2.23
CA VAL A 53 -16.17 -7.04 2.76
C VAL A 53 -16.14 -7.41 4.25
N GLU A 54 -15.29 -8.35 4.66
CA GLU A 54 -15.14 -8.74 6.07
C GLU A 54 -14.72 -7.55 6.95
N VAL A 55 -13.72 -6.78 6.51
CA VAL A 55 -13.26 -5.58 7.23
C VAL A 55 -14.35 -4.53 7.34
N ASN A 56 -15.11 -4.29 6.27
CA ASN A 56 -16.22 -3.34 6.29
C ASN A 56 -17.33 -3.78 7.27
N ASN A 57 -17.63 -5.08 7.32
CA ASN A 57 -18.61 -5.61 8.27
C ASN A 57 -18.13 -5.44 9.72
N MET A 58 -16.87 -5.74 10.01
CA MET A 58 -16.29 -5.51 11.35
C MET A 58 -16.31 -4.03 11.73
N ALA A 59 -16.03 -3.12 10.79
CA ALA A 59 -16.11 -1.68 11.04
C ALA A 59 -17.55 -1.23 11.39
N LEU A 60 -18.54 -1.77 10.69
CA LEU A 60 -19.95 -1.50 10.97
C LEU A 60 -20.37 -2.01 12.36
N GLU A 61 -19.96 -3.23 12.73
CA GLU A 61 -20.22 -3.81 14.05
C GLU A 61 -19.61 -2.96 15.17
N LEU A 62 -18.36 -2.53 15.01
CA LEU A 62 -17.68 -1.66 15.96
C LEU A 62 -18.37 -0.30 16.10
N GLN A 63 -18.81 0.29 14.99
CA GLN A 63 -19.54 1.55 15.01
C GLN A 63 -20.87 1.43 15.77
N ASN A 64 -21.61 0.33 15.57
CA ASN A 64 -22.86 0.07 16.28
C ASN A 64 -22.61 -0.09 17.79
N LEU A 65 -21.59 -0.85 18.18
CA LEU A 65 -21.22 -1.05 19.58
C LEU A 65 -20.76 0.26 20.24
N GLU A 66 -20.00 1.09 19.52
CA GLU A 66 -19.63 2.42 19.99
C GLU A 66 -20.86 3.31 20.22
N MET A 67 -21.81 3.28 19.29
CA MET A 67 -23.05 4.05 19.41
C MET A 67 -23.87 3.63 20.63
N GLU A 68 -24.01 2.32 20.88
CA GLU A 68 -24.69 1.81 22.07
C GLU A 68 -23.95 2.20 23.35
N ASN A 69 -22.62 2.15 23.38
CA ASN A 69 -21.83 2.64 24.51
C ASN A 69 -22.05 4.13 24.77
N ARG A 70 -22.12 4.95 23.72
CA ARG A 70 -22.43 6.39 23.85
C ARG A 70 -23.84 6.59 24.43
N LYS A 71 -24.84 5.85 23.95
CA LYS A 71 -26.21 5.90 24.49
C LYS A 71 -26.24 5.50 25.97
N ALA A 72 -25.60 4.39 26.33
CA ALA A 72 -25.52 3.92 27.70
C ALA A 72 -24.85 4.96 28.62
N LYS A 73 -23.77 5.59 28.17
CA LYS A 73 -23.09 6.66 28.91
C LYS A 73 -23.99 7.87 29.14
N VAL A 74 -24.77 8.28 28.14
CA VAL A 74 -25.73 9.40 28.27
C VAL A 74 -26.84 9.05 29.27
N ILE A 75 -27.40 7.84 29.19
CA ILE A 75 -28.42 7.36 30.12
C ILE A 75 -27.87 7.34 31.55
N ALA A 76 -26.70 6.74 31.77
CA ALA A 76 -26.07 6.68 33.09
C ALA A 76 -25.78 8.08 33.66
N THR A 77 -25.35 9.02 32.82
CA THR A 77 -25.12 10.42 33.23
C THR A 77 -26.43 11.11 33.61
N LYS A 78 -27.50 10.90 32.84
CA LYS A 78 -28.83 11.43 33.14
C LYS A 78 -29.34 10.88 34.48
N ASP A 79 -29.24 9.57 34.69
CA ASP A 79 -29.71 8.91 35.91
C ASP A 79 -28.92 9.39 37.13
N PHE A 80 -27.59 9.53 37.00
CA PHE A 80 -26.75 10.15 38.02
C PHE A 80 -27.19 11.57 38.35
N ASN A 81 -27.41 12.41 37.32
CA ASN A 81 -27.87 13.79 37.53
C ASN A 81 -29.24 13.85 38.21
N LEU A 82 -30.18 12.98 37.84
CA LEU A 82 -31.49 12.88 38.49
C LEU A 82 -31.36 12.45 39.96
N ALA A 83 -30.50 11.47 40.26
CA ALA A 83 -30.22 11.04 41.63
C ALA A 83 -29.53 12.14 42.46
N MET A 84 -28.64 12.93 41.85
CA MET A 84 -28.03 14.07 42.52
C MET A 84 -29.05 15.17 42.83
N VAL A 85 -29.97 15.46 41.91
CA VAL A 85 -31.05 16.44 42.15
C VAL A 85 -31.98 15.96 43.28
N SER A 86 -32.35 14.68 43.31
CA SER A 86 -33.18 14.14 44.40
C SER A 86 -32.47 14.15 45.75
N GLN A 87 -31.16 13.96 45.79
CA GLN A 87 -30.37 14.13 47.00
C GLN A 87 -30.28 15.61 47.43
N LEU A 88 -30.26 16.55 46.48
CA LEU A 88 -30.23 17.99 46.74
C LEU A 88 -31.61 18.58 47.12
N THR A 89 -32.71 17.92 46.79
CA THR A 89 -34.05 18.32 47.25
C THR A 89 -34.36 17.85 48.68
N ILE A 90 -33.57 16.91 49.24
CA ILE A 90 -33.77 16.34 50.59
C ILE A 90 -33.25 17.19 51.78
N PRO A 91 -32.43 18.26 51.65
CA PRO A 91 -32.07 19.11 52.80
C PRO A 91 -32.58 20.55 52.75
N HIS A 92 -33.69 20.88 52.07
CA HIS A 92 -34.34 22.19 52.33
C HIS A 92 -35.23 22.18 53.58
N CYS A 93 -35.59 21.00 54.14
CA CYS A 93 -36.32 20.91 55.41
C CYS A 93 -35.46 20.71 56.66
N TYR A 94 -34.12 20.62 56.57
CA TYR A 94 -33.24 20.32 57.72
C TYR A 94 -32.13 21.35 58.00
N MET A 95 -32.24 22.56 57.46
CA MET A 95 -31.16 23.57 57.56
C MET A 95 -31.41 24.69 58.59
N GLU A 96 -32.56 24.77 59.27
CA GLU A 96 -32.79 25.80 60.31
C GLU A 96 -32.36 25.41 61.74
N HIS A 97 -31.83 24.20 61.98
CA HIS A 97 -31.60 23.72 63.35
C HIS A 97 -30.20 23.24 63.74
N CYS A 98 -29.12 23.50 63.00
CA CYS A 98 -27.80 23.03 63.47
C CYS A 98 -26.59 23.93 63.16
N LYS A 99 -26.48 25.08 63.83
CA LYS A 99 -25.27 25.93 63.82
C LYS A 99 -24.22 25.59 64.90
N LYS A 100 -24.30 24.43 65.59
CA LYS A 100 -23.33 24.07 66.66
C LYS A 100 -22.59 22.73 66.50
N LYS A 101 -22.66 22.08 65.33
CA LYS A 101 -21.99 20.76 65.09
C LYS A 101 -21.12 20.66 63.83
N GLN A 102 -20.60 21.79 63.32
CA GLN A 102 -19.88 21.82 62.03
C GLN A 102 -18.34 21.86 62.11
N LYS A 103 -17.73 22.05 63.29
CA LYS A 103 -16.25 22.15 63.38
C LYS A 103 -15.51 20.79 63.35
N ASN A 104 -16.16 19.66 63.65
CA ASN A 104 -15.52 18.33 63.68
C ASN A 104 -15.74 17.47 62.41
N LYS A 105 -16.70 17.80 61.52
CA LYS A 105 -16.87 17.07 60.25
C LYS A 105 -15.82 17.46 59.20
N LEU A 106 -15.35 18.72 59.22
CA LEU A 106 -14.37 19.25 58.28
C LEU A 106 -13.00 18.55 58.37
N ILE A 107 -12.64 18.08 59.57
CA ILE A 107 -11.38 17.36 59.86
C ILE A 107 -11.28 16.04 59.08
N TYR A 108 -12.39 15.34 58.86
CA TYR A 108 -12.43 14.06 58.14
C TYR A 108 -12.69 14.22 56.63
N LEU A 109 -13.23 15.36 56.19
CA LEU A 109 -13.52 15.67 54.79
C LEU A 109 -12.27 16.09 53.98
N LEU A 110 -11.31 16.78 54.61
CA LEU A 110 -10.07 17.21 53.96
C LEU A 110 -9.15 16.03 53.54
N PRO A 111 -8.89 15.03 54.41
CA PRO A 111 -8.10 13.85 54.03
C PRO A 111 -8.80 12.97 52.99
N THR A 112 -10.12 12.82 53.09
CA THR A 112 -10.90 12.03 52.14
C THR A 112 -10.93 12.67 50.75
N PHE A 113 -11.08 13.99 50.65
CA PHE A 113 -10.97 14.71 49.38
C PHE A 113 -9.58 14.56 48.75
N LYS A 114 -8.52 14.62 49.57
CA LYS A 114 -7.14 14.45 49.09
C LYS A 114 -6.89 13.03 48.54
N ILE A 115 -7.43 12.00 49.19
CA ILE A 115 -7.35 10.61 48.72
C ILE A 115 -8.13 10.44 47.41
N LEU A 116 -9.35 10.97 47.32
CA LEU A 116 -10.15 10.92 46.09
C LEU A 116 -9.47 11.62 44.92
N LEU A 117 -8.86 12.79 45.16
CA LEU A 117 -8.10 13.50 44.14
C LEU A 117 -6.87 12.71 43.68
N CYS A 118 -6.17 12.04 44.61
CA CYS A 118 -5.03 11.18 44.27
C CYS A 118 -5.45 10.00 43.39
N LEU A 119 -6.54 9.31 43.74
CA LEU A 119 -7.08 8.19 42.96
C LEU A 119 -7.57 8.64 41.57
N TYR A 120 -8.19 9.81 41.47
CA TYR A 120 -8.60 10.40 40.20
C TYR A 120 -7.40 10.67 39.28
N LEU A 121 -6.38 11.35 39.80
CA LEU A 121 -5.15 11.63 39.05
C LEU A 121 -4.41 10.36 38.64
N GLN A 122 -4.39 9.35 39.50
CA GLN A 122 -3.78 8.06 39.20
C GLN A 122 -4.54 7.31 38.10
N ARG A 123 -5.87 7.35 38.12
CA ARG A 123 -6.72 6.80 37.05
C ARG A 123 -6.51 7.54 35.73
N GLN A 124 -6.36 8.86 35.78
CA GLN A 124 -6.09 9.68 34.61
C GLN A 124 -4.73 9.32 33.99
N LYS A 125 -3.66 9.27 34.79
CA LYS A 125 -2.34 8.84 34.32
C LYS A 125 -2.36 7.46 33.65
N LEU A 126 -3.05 6.49 34.24
CA LEU A 126 -3.18 5.15 33.66
C LEU A 126 -3.96 5.16 32.33
N SER A 127 -4.96 6.04 32.20
CA SER A 127 -5.69 6.26 30.96
C SER A 127 -4.76 6.83 29.90
N ASP A 128 -4.03 7.89 30.23
CA ASP A 128 -3.09 8.57 29.33
C ASP A 128 -1.98 7.61 28.85
N GLU A 129 -1.42 6.79 29.76
CA GLU A 129 -0.43 5.75 29.42
C GLU A 129 -1.02 4.65 28.52
N SER A 130 -2.30 4.33 28.64
CA SER A 130 -2.96 3.39 27.73
C SER A 130 -3.11 3.99 26.34
N GLU A 131 -3.60 5.22 26.25
CA GLU A 131 -3.77 5.94 24.99
C GLU A 131 -2.44 6.12 24.27
N GLU A 132 -1.38 6.47 24.99
CA GLU A 132 -0.05 6.62 24.42
C GLU A 132 0.54 5.30 23.90
N ARG A 133 0.25 4.17 24.56
CA ARG A 133 0.61 2.83 24.07
C ARG A 133 -0.13 2.50 22.78
N ASP A 134 -1.41 2.80 22.69
CA ASP A 134 -2.21 2.55 21.49
C ASP A 134 -1.76 3.45 20.33
N HIS A 135 -1.50 4.73 20.58
CA HIS A 135 -0.88 5.62 19.61
C HIS A 135 0.49 5.10 19.14
N SER A 136 1.30 4.59 20.06
CA SER A 136 2.61 4.03 19.73
C SER A 136 2.50 2.78 18.86
N ARG A 137 1.51 1.90 19.12
CA ARG A 137 1.21 0.74 18.27
C ARG A 137 0.81 1.15 16.85
N VAL A 138 -0.16 2.07 16.73
CA VAL A 138 -0.63 2.56 15.43
C VAL A 138 0.51 3.17 14.61
N ARG A 139 1.39 3.96 15.25
CA ARG A 139 2.58 4.53 14.57
C ARG A 139 3.50 3.45 14.03
N ILE A 140 3.80 2.42 14.83
CA ILE A 140 4.70 1.33 14.42
C ILE A 140 4.08 0.53 13.26
N ASP A 141 2.79 0.20 13.34
CA ASP A 141 2.12 -0.58 12.30
C ASP A 141 1.97 0.22 11.01
N SER A 142 1.67 1.51 11.10
CA SER A 142 1.68 2.43 9.94
C SER A 142 3.07 2.53 9.30
N ALA A 143 4.13 2.65 10.10
CA ALA A 143 5.50 2.67 9.56
C ALA A 143 5.85 1.34 8.87
N ARG A 144 5.44 0.19 9.44
CA ARG A 144 5.65 -1.13 8.83
C ARG A 144 4.94 -1.26 7.49
N THR A 145 3.66 -0.87 7.42
CA THR A 145 2.89 -0.95 6.17
C THR A 145 3.45 0.00 5.12
N ALA A 146 3.82 1.23 5.47
CA ALA A 146 4.47 2.18 4.56
C ALA A 146 5.77 1.60 3.97
N THR A 147 6.63 1.03 4.81
CA THR A 147 7.90 0.42 4.37
C THR A 147 7.67 -0.75 3.40
N LEU A 148 6.64 -1.56 3.62
CA LEU A 148 6.28 -2.67 2.73
C LEU A 148 5.80 -2.17 1.37
N ILE A 149 4.96 -1.13 1.35
CA ILE A 149 4.45 -0.51 0.13
C ILE A 149 5.60 0.11 -0.68
N GLU A 150 6.52 0.83 -0.03
CA GLU A 150 7.70 1.41 -0.68
C GLU A 150 8.57 0.33 -1.34
N ARG A 151 8.82 -0.79 -0.64
CA ARG A 151 9.57 -1.93 -1.19
C ARG A 151 8.87 -2.56 -2.38
N GLN A 152 7.55 -2.68 -2.35
CA GLN A 152 6.77 -3.19 -3.47
C GLN A 152 6.85 -2.23 -4.67
N GLN A 153 6.69 -0.93 -4.44
CA GLN A 153 6.83 0.10 -5.47
C GLN A 153 8.23 0.08 -6.09
N ALA A 154 9.28 -0.06 -5.27
CA ALA A 154 10.66 -0.14 -5.76
C ALA A 154 10.89 -1.37 -6.66
N LYS A 155 10.29 -2.52 -6.34
CA LYS A 155 10.36 -3.72 -7.18
C LYS A 155 9.67 -3.49 -8.54
N LEU A 156 8.47 -2.91 -8.54
CA LEU A 156 7.74 -2.56 -9.77
C LEU A 156 8.53 -1.56 -10.61
N ASN A 157 9.05 -0.50 -10.00
CA ASN A 157 9.88 0.50 -10.68
C ASN A 157 11.13 -0.13 -11.29
N LYS A 158 11.77 -1.10 -10.62
CA LYS A 158 12.92 -1.84 -11.17
C LYS A 158 12.54 -2.67 -12.39
N GLN A 159 11.37 -3.30 -12.38
CA GLN A 159 10.87 -4.04 -13.56
C GLN A 159 10.58 -3.10 -14.73
N MET A 160 9.92 -1.96 -14.47
CA MET A 160 9.65 -0.92 -15.48
C MET A 160 10.95 -0.39 -16.11
N ARG A 161 11.97 -0.10 -15.30
CA ARG A 161 13.28 0.34 -15.81
C ARG A 161 13.93 -0.71 -16.70
N LYS A 162 13.95 -1.97 -16.28
CA LYS A 162 14.49 -3.07 -17.11
C LYS A 162 13.77 -3.17 -18.46
N HIS A 163 12.44 -3.03 -18.48
CA HIS A 163 11.68 -3.03 -19.72
C HIS A 163 12.07 -1.84 -20.60
N LEU A 164 12.14 -0.64 -20.02
CA LEU A 164 12.52 0.57 -20.72
C LEU A 164 13.94 0.49 -21.30
N ASP A 165 14.90 -0.03 -20.52
CA ASP A 165 16.27 -0.25 -20.96
C ASP A 165 16.33 -1.26 -22.12
N SER A 166 15.56 -2.35 -22.03
CA SER A 166 15.45 -3.33 -23.12
C SER A 166 14.88 -2.71 -24.39
N THR A 167 13.85 -1.87 -24.29
CA THR A 167 13.29 -1.18 -25.46
C THR A 167 14.27 -0.17 -26.05
N ASN A 168 14.99 0.58 -25.20
CA ASN A 168 15.99 1.54 -25.66
C ASN A 168 17.16 0.85 -26.36
N LEU A 169 17.57 -0.33 -25.87
CA LEU A 169 18.59 -1.14 -26.53
C LEU A 169 18.14 -1.52 -27.95
N MET A 170 16.92 -2.06 -28.11
CA MET A 170 16.37 -2.39 -29.43
C MET A 170 16.31 -1.15 -30.34
N LEU A 171 15.82 -0.02 -29.84
CA LEU A 171 15.76 1.22 -30.61
C LEU A 171 17.14 1.71 -31.04
N ALA A 172 18.16 1.57 -30.18
CA ALA A 172 19.53 1.95 -30.51
C ALA A 172 20.13 1.04 -31.58
N GLU A 173 19.89 -0.28 -31.51
CA GLU A 173 20.30 -1.24 -32.53
C GLU A 173 19.64 -0.94 -33.88
N THR A 174 18.31 -0.74 -33.89
CA THR A 174 17.57 -0.36 -35.11
C THR A 174 18.12 0.94 -35.69
N ARG A 175 18.43 1.95 -34.87
CA ARG A 175 19.05 3.20 -35.32
C ARG A 175 20.44 3.00 -35.92
N LYS A 176 21.25 2.08 -35.38
CA LYS A 176 22.55 1.74 -35.97
C LYS A 176 22.39 1.10 -37.35
N GLN A 177 21.43 0.20 -37.51
CA GLN A 177 21.13 -0.44 -38.79
C GLN A 177 20.53 0.52 -39.83
N LEU A 178 19.71 1.48 -39.37
CA LEU A 178 19.06 2.47 -40.24
C LEU A 178 19.94 3.67 -40.60
N LYS A 179 21.14 3.83 -40.00
CA LYS A 179 22.05 4.89 -40.47
C LYS A 179 22.44 4.56 -41.91
N PRO A 180 21.99 5.33 -42.92
CA PRO A 180 22.49 5.13 -44.26
C PRO A 180 24.00 5.35 -44.23
N ASP A 181 24.73 4.58 -45.01
CA ASP A 181 26.16 4.79 -45.22
C ASP A 181 26.29 6.13 -45.95
N ILE A 182 26.37 7.22 -45.19
CA ILE A 182 26.68 8.54 -45.76
C ILE A 182 28.12 8.41 -46.22
N SER A 183 28.30 7.99 -47.47
CA SER A 183 29.62 7.94 -48.08
C SER A 183 30.25 9.31 -47.87
N LYS A 184 31.42 9.36 -47.22
CA LYS A 184 32.24 10.57 -47.21
C LYS A 184 32.26 11.10 -48.64
N GLY A 185 31.87 12.36 -48.85
CA GLY A 185 31.73 12.93 -50.19
C GLY A 185 32.98 12.62 -51.00
N ALA A 186 32.83 11.78 -52.02
CA ALA A 186 33.91 11.43 -52.90
C ALA A 186 34.10 12.61 -53.86
N VAL A 187 35.29 13.20 -53.86
CA VAL A 187 35.63 14.23 -54.85
C VAL A 187 35.66 13.54 -56.20
N THR A 188 34.64 13.78 -57.02
CA THR A 188 34.52 13.19 -58.35
C THR A 188 35.49 13.85 -59.32
N GLU A 189 35.88 13.13 -60.36
CA GLU A 189 36.81 13.66 -61.36
C GLU A 189 36.31 14.95 -62.03
N SER A 190 34.98 15.11 -62.11
CA SER A 190 34.32 16.35 -62.55
C SER A 190 34.64 17.58 -61.70
N PHE A 191 35.01 17.41 -60.42
CA PHE A 191 35.44 18.50 -59.55
C PHE A 191 36.79 19.05 -59.98
N PHE A 192 37.74 18.17 -60.33
CA PHE A 192 39.07 18.60 -60.76
C PHE A 192 39.04 19.27 -62.15
N SER A 193 38.13 18.84 -63.02
CA SER A 193 37.91 19.45 -64.34
C SER A 193 37.33 20.87 -64.30
N GLN A 194 36.90 21.37 -63.13
CA GLN A 194 36.42 22.76 -62.99
C GLN A 194 37.57 23.76 -62.89
N PHE A 195 38.78 23.30 -62.55
CA PHE A 195 39.95 24.14 -62.39
C PHE A 195 40.76 24.18 -63.70
N ASN A 196 41.37 25.33 -64.00
CA ASN A 196 42.17 25.57 -65.22
C ASN A 196 41.39 25.45 -66.56
N THR A 197 40.10 25.76 -66.55
CA THR A 197 39.23 25.68 -67.75
C THR A 197 39.36 26.87 -68.70
N CYS A 198 40.02 27.95 -68.28
CA CYS A 198 40.24 29.13 -69.10
C CYS A 198 41.56 29.83 -68.74
N SER A 199 42.25 30.38 -69.75
CA SER A 199 43.46 31.17 -69.57
C SER A 199 43.10 32.58 -69.11
N ARG A 200 43.86 33.10 -68.15
CA ARG A 200 43.65 34.42 -67.55
C ARG A 200 44.17 35.55 -68.42
#